data_AF-A0AAU7UC23-F1
#
_entry.id   AF-A0AAU7UC23-F1
#
_cell.length_a   1.000
_cell.length_b   1.000
_cell.length_c   1.000
_cell.angle_alpha   90.00
_cell.angle_beta   90.00
_cell.angle_gamma   90.00
#
_symmetry.space_group_name_H-M   'P 1'
#
loop_
_entity.id
_entity.type
_entity.pdbx_description
1 polymer ?
#
loop_
_entity_poly.entity_id
_entity_poly.type
_entity_poly.pdbx_seq_one_letter_code
_entity_poly.pdbx_strand_id
1 'polypeptide(L)'
;MTFLVFCGVLLSHLLYLRHFVSIHRTGHLPRVVDFVGIGALMYFDLGMAFEMLGVRYDNVYWRPFFDNSSEDVWAAAVLIALAPWIIRVGSYLTNSGSPLQPQVGMGELLHRRKPMFYVMATVATLGIDLLGFRQVLSAGGNIWETRAGVGDDFGLAITIFYIPLGILAFFVRQKESHTRFGQLFTILLLLGSMIAPLAVGQRTLLLLPLLVVGLFWRRLSLARMAIAGVLLLVVAANLLTVFKYKFGNDQATPRENLVVTTVMFDLYRANMLAETIHNAPTAGTTLLPYPGSGYVYSGLFFVPRSLAPFKGENTAKYYTAWKAGTAVQDTNWGLGMSLLDELLLNFGFIGVVPGLLLYGVVIGWLDRLVARVPSLIAPFCFSVMWMFGYSLPAEILTFGVVALVALGMFALFNSTTRLRFGFRPRRVVWR
;
A
#
# COMPACT_ATOMS: atom_id res chain seq x y z
N MET A 1 26.00 -11.06 15.54
CA MET A 1 24.60 -10.63 15.78
C MET A 1 23.86 -10.39 14.46
N THR A 2 24.28 -9.40 13.67
CA THR A 2 23.67 -9.00 12.37
C THR A 2 23.24 -10.17 11.49
N PHE A 3 24.16 -11.09 11.18
CA PHE A 3 23.87 -12.27 10.36
C PHE A 3 22.75 -13.15 10.93
N LEU A 4 22.77 -13.43 12.24
CA LEU A 4 21.78 -14.28 12.90
C LEU A 4 20.39 -13.65 12.87
N VAL A 5 20.30 -12.35 13.15
CA VAL A 5 19.05 -11.58 13.11
C VAL A 5 18.45 -11.60 11.71
N PHE A 6 19.25 -11.25 10.70
CA PHE A 6 18.79 -11.25 9.30
C PHE A 6 18.34 -12.64 8.84
N CYS A 7 19.15 -13.68 9.07
CA CYS A 7 18.78 -15.04 8.67
C CYS A 7 17.52 -15.54 9.39
N GLY A 8 17.33 -15.20 10.66
CA GLY A 8 16.13 -15.57 11.42
C GLY A 8 14.86 -14.93 10.85
N VAL A 9 14.90 -13.63 10.58
CA VAL A 9 13.77 -12.90 9.97
C VAL A 9 13.48 -13.44 8.57
N LEU A 10 14.50 -13.52 7.71
CA LEU A 10 14.35 -14.01 6.34
C LEU A 10 13.79 -15.43 6.29
N LEU A 11 14.27 -16.33 7.15
CA LEU A 11 13.76 -17.69 7.23
C LEU A 11 12.27 -17.70 7.61
N SER A 12 11.85 -16.90 8.58
CA SER A 12 10.44 -16.77 8.96
C SER A 12 9.57 -16.36 7.77
N HIS A 13 9.99 -15.34 7.02
CA HIS A 13 9.24 -14.83 5.86
C HIS A 13 9.24 -15.80 4.67
N LEU A 14 10.35 -16.49 4.40
CA LEU A 14 10.41 -17.52 3.36
C LEU A 14 9.49 -18.71 3.69
N LEU A 15 9.45 -19.13 4.96
CA LEU A 15 8.51 -20.16 5.43
C LEU A 15 7.06 -19.69 5.30
N TYR A 16 6.77 -18.42 5.60
CA TYR A 16 5.45 -17.83 5.40
C TYR A 16 5.02 -17.86 3.93
N LEU A 17 5.93 -17.49 3.02
CA LEU A 17 5.73 -17.43 1.58
C LEU A 17 5.66 -18.79 0.89
N ARG A 18 6.13 -19.88 1.54
CA ARG A 18 5.95 -21.24 1.01
C ARG A 18 4.48 -21.52 0.65
N HIS A 19 3.54 -21.03 1.47
CA HIS A 19 2.11 -21.19 1.19
C HIS A 19 1.68 -20.41 -0.07
N PHE A 20 2.12 -19.14 -0.19
CA PHE A 20 1.91 -18.31 -1.38
C PHE A 20 2.41 -19.03 -2.64
N VAL A 21 3.66 -19.52 -2.62
CA VAL A 21 4.28 -20.24 -3.75
C VAL A 21 3.53 -21.53 -4.08
N SER A 22 3.10 -22.28 -3.07
CA SER A 22 2.35 -23.52 -3.26
C SER A 22 1.01 -23.28 -3.95
N ILE A 23 0.22 -22.32 -3.47
CA ILE A 23 -1.06 -21.94 -4.09
C ILE A 23 -0.81 -21.44 -5.52
N HIS A 24 0.19 -20.59 -5.69
CA HIS A 24 0.52 -20.03 -6.97
C HIS A 24 0.87 -21.09 -8.03
N ARG A 25 1.66 -22.11 -7.66
CA ARG A 25 2.03 -23.23 -8.54
C ARG A 25 0.82 -24.05 -9.02
N THR A 26 -0.27 -24.06 -8.26
CA THR A 26 -1.52 -24.73 -8.67
C THR A 26 -2.38 -23.87 -9.61
N GLY A 27 -1.89 -22.69 -10.03
CA GLY A 27 -2.62 -21.78 -10.92
C GLY A 27 -3.73 -20.99 -10.23
N HIS A 28 -3.77 -21.01 -8.90
CA HIS A 28 -4.71 -20.21 -8.11
C HIS A 28 -4.08 -18.87 -7.73
N LEU A 29 -4.92 -17.86 -7.57
CA LEU A 29 -4.50 -16.58 -7.00
C LEU A 29 -4.37 -16.75 -5.48
N PRO A 30 -3.23 -16.36 -4.87
CA PRO A 30 -3.06 -16.33 -3.43
C PRO A 30 -4.12 -15.42 -2.77
N ARG A 31 -4.43 -15.69 -1.50
CA ARG A 31 -5.37 -14.86 -0.73
C ARG A 31 -4.73 -13.51 -0.44
N VAL A 32 -5.55 -12.50 -0.13
CA VAL A 32 -5.06 -11.16 0.23
C VAL A 32 -4.07 -11.25 1.40
N VAL A 33 -4.34 -12.08 2.41
CA VAL A 33 -3.44 -12.28 3.54
C VAL A 33 -2.07 -12.86 3.16
N ASP A 34 -1.96 -13.59 2.06
CA ASP A 34 -0.68 -14.16 1.63
C ASP A 34 0.28 -13.08 1.10
N PHE A 35 -0.25 -11.92 0.70
CA PHE A 35 0.53 -10.77 0.26
C PHE A 35 1.21 -10.01 1.42
N VAL A 36 0.81 -10.25 2.69
CA VAL A 36 1.47 -9.70 3.89
C VAL A 36 2.96 -10.05 3.88
N GLY A 37 3.30 -11.30 3.53
CA GLY A 37 4.69 -11.76 3.48
C GLY A 37 5.51 -11.07 2.38
N ILE A 38 4.87 -10.67 1.27
CA ILE A 38 5.55 -9.90 0.22
C ILE A 38 5.84 -8.48 0.73
N GLY A 39 4.88 -7.86 1.41
CA GLY A 39 5.10 -6.57 2.06
C GLY A 39 6.26 -6.62 3.05
N ALA A 40 6.31 -7.66 3.90
CA ALA A 40 7.38 -7.82 4.87
C ALA A 40 8.77 -7.91 4.21
N LEU A 41 8.90 -8.74 3.16
CA LEU A 41 10.13 -8.83 2.38
C LEU A 41 10.55 -7.48 1.76
N MET A 42 9.58 -6.74 1.23
CA MET A 42 9.84 -5.47 0.55
C MET A 42 10.29 -4.37 1.52
N TYR A 43 9.64 -4.24 2.67
CA TYR A 43 9.84 -3.10 3.58
C TYR A 43 10.84 -3.38 4.72
N PHE A 44 11.15 -4.65 5.01
CA PHE A 44 12.12 -5.02 6.04
C PHE A 44 13.34 -5.76 5.47
N ASP A 45 13.14 -6.94 4.88
CA ASP A 45 14.23 -7.86 4.53
C ASP A 45 15.17 -7.27 3.49
N LEU A 46 14.63 -6.56 2.49
CA LEU A 46 15.44 -5.97 1.42
C LEU A 46 16.50 -5.01 1.99
N GLY A 47 16.10 -4.07 2.87
CA GLY A 47 17.03 -3.12 3.47
C GLY A 47 18.00 -3.77 4.47
N MET A 48 17.53 -4.74 5.27
CA MET A 48 18.42 -5.53 6.14
C MET A 48 19.47 -6.31 5.34
N ALA A 49 19.10 -6.84 4.16
CA ALA A 49 20.05 -7.51 3.27
C ALA A 49 21.12 -6.55 2.75
N PHE A 50 20.74 -5.34 2.34
CA PHE A 50 21.71 -4.32 1.95
C PHE A 50 22.66 -3.94 3.10
N GLU A 51 22.14 -3.70 4.31
CA GLU A 51 22.99 -3.42 5.47
C GLU A 51 23.93 -4.60 5.80
N MET A 52 23.44 -5.84 5.74
CA MET A 52 24.27 -7.03 5.96
C MET A 52 25.40 -7.13 4.92
N LEU A 53 25.16 -6.71 3.68
CA LEU A 53 26.16 -6.65 2.62
C LEU A 53 27.12 -5.46 2.75
N GLY A 54 27.05 -4.70 3.86
CA GLY A 54 27.93 -3.56 4.13
C GLY A 54 27.46 -2.26 3.51
N VAL A 55 26.27 -2.21 2.90
CA VAL A 55 25.69 -0.97 2.39
C VAL A 55 25.13 -0.18 3.56
N ARG A 56 25.97 0.69 4.12
CA ARG A 56 25.58 1.63 5.17
C ARG A 56 24.95 2.85 4.53
N TYR A 57 23.77 3.22 5.03
CA TYR A 57 23.07 4.41 4.60
C TYR A 57 22.77 5.27 5.81
N ASP A 58 23.51 6.36 5.96
CA ASP A 58 23.29 7.33 7.01
C ASP A 58 22.15 8.26 6.63
N ASN A 59 21.14 8.32 7.48
CA ASN A 59 20.02 9.22 7.37
C ASN A 59 20.02 10.16 8.58
N VAL A 60 19.67 11.43 8.35
CA VAL A 60 19.57 12.44 9.43
C VAL A 60 18.53 12.04 10.50
N TYR A 61 17.52 11.26 10.13
CA TYR A 61 16.40 10.90 11.00
C TYR A 61 16.56 9.55 11.72
N TRP A 62 17.41 8.65 11.22
CA TRP A 62 17.61 7.32 11.82
C TRP A 62 19.01 6.76 11.54
N ARG A 63 19.49 5.98 12.50
CA ARG A 63 20.71 5.19 12.37
C ARG A 63 20.44 3.92 11.55
N PRO A 64 21.47 3.32 10.93
CA PRO A 64 21.38 1.96 10.40
C PRO A 64 20.79 1.00 11.44
N PHE A 65 19.96 0.06 11.01
CA PHE A 65 19.23 -0.85 11.90
C PHE A 65 20.17 -1.58 12.86
N PHE A 66 21.28 -2.11 12.34
CA PHE A 66 22.23 -2.88 13.14
C PHE A 66 23.17 -2.05 14.02
N ASP A 67 23.14 -0.72 13.91
CA ASP A 67 23.90 0.20 14.77
C ASP A 67 23.10 0.65 16.01
N ASN A 68 21.84 0.20 16.15
CA ASN A 68 21.03 0.39 17.37
C ASN A 68 21.46 -0.55 18.50
N SER A 69 20.90 -0.36 19.70
CA SER A 69 21.17 -1.25 20.83
C SER A 69 20.79 -2.70 20.49
N SER A 70 21.52 -3.67 21.05
CA SER A 70 21.23 -5.09 20.78
C SER A 70 19.81 -5.48 21.22
N GLU A 71 19.30 -4.87 22.30
CA GLU A 71 17.94 -5.10 22.79
C GLU A 71 16.90 -4.62 21.78
N ASP A 72 17.05 -3.40 21.25
CA ASP A 72 16.13 -2.83 20.26
C ASP A 72 16.13 -3.63 18.96
N VAL A 73 17.31 -4.05 18.50
CA VAL A 73 17.47 -4.88 17.30
C VAL A 73 16.78 -6.24 17.46
N TRP A 74 16.95 -6.91 18.61
CA TRP A 74 16.29 -8.20 18.85
C TRP A 74 14.78 -8.05 18.99
N ALA A 75 14.30 -7.03 19.70
CA ALA A 75 12.87 -6.75 19.83
C ALA A 75 12.24 -6.48 18.45
N ALA A 76 12.86 -5.63 17.63
CA ALA A 76 12.41 -5.35 16.26
C ALA A 76 12.39 -6.61 15.41
N ALA A 77 13.47 -7.41 15.45
CA ALA A 77 13.57 -8.65 14.68
C ALA A 77 12.47 -9.64 15.03
N VAL A 78 12.15 -9.80 16.32
CA VAL A 78 11.05 -10.67 16.77
C VAL A 78 9.70 -10.16 16.27
N LEU A 79 9.42 -8.85 16.38
CA LEU A 79 8.17 -8.29 15.90
C LEU A 79 8.02 -8.43 14.37
N ILE A 80 9.07 -8.11 13.61
CA ILE A 80 9.11 -8.26 12.16
C ILE A 80 8.84 -9.74 11.79
N ALA A 81 9.60 -10.67 12.38
CA ALA A 81 9.49 -12.09 12.06
C ALA A 81 8.12 -12.69 12.40
N LEU A 82 7.46 -12.22 13.46
CA LEU A 82 6.16 -12.75 13.92
C LEU A 82 4.96 -12.06 13.27
N ALA A 83 5.08 -10.81 12.82
CA ALA A 83 3.93 -10.02 12.37
C ALA A 83 3.11 -10.69 11.26
N PRO A 84 3.70 -11.23 10.18
CA PRO A 84 2.92 -11.92 9.15
C PRO A 84 2.13 -13.12 9.69
N TRP A 85 2.71 -13.86 10.64
CA TRP A 85 2.08 -15.03 11.24
C TRP A 85 0.90 -14.64 12.14
N ILE A 86 1.05 -13.62 12.97
CA ILE A 86 -0.03 -13.12 13.84
C ILE A 86 -1.19 -12.60 13.00
N ILE A 87 -0.90 -11.82 11.94
CA ILE A 87 -1.90 -11.35 10.98
C ILE A 87 -2.62 -12.54 10.32
N ARG A 88 -1.88 -13.56 9.88
CA ARG A 88 -2.47 -14.78 9.31
C ARG A 88 -3.40 -15.49 10.30
N VAL A 89 -3.00 -15.62 11.56
CA VAL A 89 -3.85 -16.18 12.63
C VAL A 89 -5.14 -15.38 12.77
N GLY A 90 -5.05 -14.06 12.88
CA GLY A 90 -6.23 -13.18 12.93
C GLY A 90 -7.16 -13.37 11.73
N SER A 91 -6.59 -13.55 10.53
CA SER A 91 -7.39 -13.77 9.32
C SER A 91 -8.19 -15.07 9.32
N TYR A 92 -7.76 -16.09 10.07
CA TYR A 92 -8.51 -17.34 10.20
C TYR A 92 -9.73 -17.19 11.11
N LEU A 93 -9.73 -16.24 12.06
CA LEU A 93 -10.90 -15.96 12.90
C LEU A 93 -12.10 -15.50 12.06
N THR A 94 -11.83 -14.81 10.96
CA THR A 94 -12.84 -14.40 9.97
C THR A 94 -12.81 -15.25 8.71
N ASN A 95 -12.09 -16.38 8.62
CA ASN A 95 -12.12 -17.25 7.44
C ASN A 95 -12.20 -18.74 7.73
N SER A 96 -12.49 -19.12 8.97
CA SER A 96 -12.72 -20.51 9.37
C SER A 96 -13.75 -21.17 8.44
N GLY A 97 -13.27 -22.09 7.60
CA GLY A 97 -14.13 -22.91 6.72
C GLY A 97 -14.44 -22.35 5.32
N SER A 98 -13.73 -21.34 4.81
CA SER A 98 -13.72 -21.11 3.36
C SER A 98 -12.67 -22.02 2.74
N PRO A 99 -13.03 -22.97 1.84
CA PRO A 99 -12.03 -23.64 1.03
C PRO A 99 -11.21 -22.59 0.27
N LEU A 100 -9.99 -22.97 -0.14
CA LEU A 100 -9.17 -22.20 -1.10
C LEU A 100 -10.11 -21.51 -2.09
N GLN A 101 -10.01 -20.18 -2.21
CA GLN A 101 -10.94 -19.45 -3.07
C GLN A 101 -10.91 -20.12 -4.44
N PRO A 102 -12.07 -20.61 -4.97
CA PRO A 102 -12.12 -21.09 -6.33
C PRO A 102 -11.52 -19.99 -7.20
N GLN A 103 -10.71 -20.37 -8.21
CA GLN A 103 -10.05 -19.43 -9.11
C GLN A 103 -10.97 -18.24 -9.34
N VAL A 104 -10.61 -17.07 -8.81
CA VAL A 104 -11.47 -15.89 -8.86
C VAL A 104 -11.74 -15.63 -10.34
N GLY A 105 -12.93 -16.05 -10.78
CA GLY A 105 -13.28 -16.03 -12.18
C GLY A 105 -13.15 -14.62 -12.71
N MET A 106 -12.67 -14.48 -13.94
CA MET A 106 -12.75 -13.18 -14.61
C MET A 106 -14.22 -12.77 -14.67
N GLY A 107 -14.49 -11.52 -14.30
CA GLY A 107 -15.79 -10.92 -14.49
C GLY A 107 -16.11 -10.80 -15.98
N GLU A 108 -17.39 -10.61 -16.29
CA GLU A 108 -17.83 -10.31 -17.65
C GLU A 108 -18.70 -9.07 -17.61
N LEU A 109 -18.38 -8.11 -18.49
CA LEU A 109 -19.23 -6.95 -18.66
C LEU A 109 -20.61 -7.38 -19.19
N LEU A 110 -21.67 -6.82 -18.60
CA LEU A 110 -23.04 -6.96 -19.09
C LEU A 110 -23.11 -6.51 -20.55
N HIS A 111 -23.48 -7.42 -21.46
CA HIS A 111 -23.48 -7.17 -22.90
C HIS A 111 -24.18 -5.85 -23.28
N ARG A 112 -25.36 -5.58 -22.71
CA ARG A 112 -26.13 -4.35 -22.94
C ARG A 112 -25.46 -3.07 -22.43
N ARG A 113 -24.55 -3.17 -21.46
CA ARG A 113 -23.87 -2.02 -20.83
C ARG A 113 -22.41 -1.87 -21.27
N LYS A 114 -21.88 -2.75 -22.13
CA LYS A 114 -20.49 -2.66 -22.62
C LYS A 114 -20.19 -1.31 -23.28
N PRO A 115 -20.98 -0.79 -24.23
CA PRO A 115 -20.68 0.50 -24.87
C PRO A 115 -20.67 1.64 -23.86
N MET A 116 -21.65 1.66 -22.95
CA MET A 116 -21.74 2.65 -21.87
C MET A 116 -20.52 2.61 -20.96
N PHE A 117 -20.03 1.43 -20.58
CA PHE A 117 -18.80 1.29 -19.80
C PHE A 117 -17.62 1.92 -20.52
N TYR A 118 -17.35 1.56 -21.78
CA TYR A 118 -16.20 2.09 -22.53
C TYR A 118 -16.27 3.62 -22.66
N VAL A 119 -17.45 4.18 -22.97
CA VAL A 119 -17.64 5.63 -23.08
C VAL A 119 -17.39 6.30 -21.72
N MET A 120 -18.04 5.84 -20.65
CA MET A 120 -17.90 6.44 -19.32
C MET A 120 -16.47 6.35 -18.79
N ALA A 121 -15.82 5.18 -18.93
CA ALA A 121 -14.46 4.98 -18.49
C ALA A 121 -13.47 5.87 -19.27
N THR A 122 -13.67 6.02 -20.58
CA THR A 122 -12.85 6.91 -21.42
C THR A 122 -13.04 8.37 -21.02
N VAL A 123 -14.28 8.84 -20.91
CA VAL A 123 -14.60 10.23 -20.54
C VAL A 123 -14.07 10.56 -19.16
N ALA A 124 -14.28 9.68 -18.17
CA ALA A 124 -13.77 9.88 -16.82
C ALA A 124 -12.24 9.92 -16.79
N THR A 125 -11.57 8.99 -17.49
CA THR A 125 -10.10 8.94 -17.53
C THR A 125 -9.53 10.17 -18.22
N LEU A 126 -9.95 10.46 -19.46
CA LEU A 126 -9.46 11.61 -20.22
C LEU A 126 -9.78 12.95 -19.53
N GLY A 127 -10.97 13.08 -18.92
CA GLY A 127 -11.33 14.29 -18.18
C GLY A 127 -10.41 14.56 -17.00
N ILE A 128 -10.07 13.53 -16.24
CA ILE A 128 -9.16 13.63 -15.09
C ILE A 128 -7.70 13.80 -15.55
N ASP A 129 -7.31 13.15 -16.65
CA ASP A 129 -5.98 13.33 -17.26
C ASP A 129 -5.79 14.79 -17.72
N LEU A 130 -6.78 15.35 -18.41
CA LEU A 130 -6.76 16.76 -18.84
C LEU A 130 -6.68 17.70 -17.64
N LEU A 131 -7.40 17.40 -16.56
CA LEU A 131 -7.32 18.17 -15.32
C LEU A 131 -5.92 18.12 -14.71
N GLY A 132 -5.34 16.91 -14.59
CA GLY A 132 -4.02 16.73 -14.01
C GLY A 132 -2.93 17.37 -14.86
N PHE A 133 -3.01 17.20 -16.19
CA PHE A 133 -2.08 17.81 -17.14
C PHE A 133 -2.16 19.33 -17.12
N ARG A 134 -3.37 19.91 -17.06
CA ARG A 134 -3.56 21.36 -16.93
C ARG A 134 -2.87 21.91 -15.68
N GLN A 135 -3.01 21.22 -14.55
CA GLN A 135 -2.38 21.63 -13.29
C GLN A 135 -0.85 21.61 -13.38
N VAL A 136 -0.27 20.58 -14.00
CA VAL A 136 1.18 20.50 -14.25
C VAL A 136 1.65 21.64 -15.16
N LEU A 137 0.91 21.93 -16.23
CA LEU A 137 1.26 23.01 -17.15
C LEU A 137 1.13 24.40 -16.51
N SER A 138 0.11 24.65 -15.70
CA SER A 138 -0.06 25.95 -15.02
C SER A 138 1.06 26.25 -14.03
N ALA A 139 1.69 25.23 -13.45
CA ALA A 139 2.86 25.36 -12.60
C ALA A 139 4.20 25.35 -13.38
N GLY A 140 4.18 25.67 -14.68
CA GLY A 140 5.38 25.71 -15.52
C GLY A 140 6.09 24.36 -15.66
N GLY A 141 5.38 23.25 -15.46
CA GLY A 141 5.96 21.90 -15.47
C GLY A 141 6.67 21.51 -14.18
N ASN A 142 6.68 22.36 -13.14
CA ASN A 142 7.24 21.99 -11.85
C ASN A 142 6.25 21.14 -11.04
N ILE A 143 6.54 19.85 -10.95
CA ILE A 143 5.74 18.85 -10.21
C ILE A 143 5.54 19.26 -8.74
N TRP A 144 6.51 19.91 -8.10
CA TRP A 144 6.39 20.28 -6.69
C TRP A 144 5.42 21.43 -6.46
N GLU A 145 5.55 22.50 -7.26
CA GLU A 145 4.61 23.62 -7.24
C GLU A 145 3.21 23.13 -7.63
N THR A 146 3.12 22.22 -8.60
CA THR A 146 1.87 21.56 -8.97
C THR A 146 1.25 20.84 -7.77
N ARG A 147 2.02 20.02 -7.06
CA ARG A 147 1.55 19.27 -5.91
C ARG A 147 1.02 20.18 -4.81
N ALA A 148 1.74 21.27 -4.51
CA ALA A 148 1.32 22.23 -3.50
C ALA A 148 -0.01 22.88 -3.92
N GLY A 149 -0.08 23.43 -5.14
CA GLY A 149 -1.30 24.06 -5.66
C GLY A 149 -2.49 23.10 -5.74
N VAL A 150 -2.28 21.85 -6.18
CA VAL A 150 -3.32 20.82 -6.19
C VAL A 150 -3.77 20.46 -4.76
N GLY A 151 -2.84 20.45 -3.80
CA GLY A 151 -3.17 20.26 -2.39
C GLY A 151 -4.07 21.37 -1.85
N ASP A 152 -3.80 22.61 -2.23
CA ASP A 152 -4.58 23.78 -1.82
C ASP A 152 -5.95 23.83 -2.53
N ASP A 153 -5.98 23.58 -3.84
CA ASP A 153 -7.18 23.63 -4.67
C ASP A 153 -8.19 22.51 -4.34
N PHE A 154 -7.70 21.28 -4.17
CA PHE A 154 -8.56 20.11 -4.02
C PHE A 154 -8.66 19.61 -2.58
N GLY A 155 -7.67 19.87 -1.74
CA GLY A 155 -7.59 19.28 -0.40
C GLY A 155 -7.79 17.76 -0.45
N LEU A 156 -8.86 17.28 0.19
CA LEU A 156 -9.20 15.85 0.23
C LEU A 156 -9.72 15.30 -1.13
N ALA A 157 -10.23 16.17 -2.00
CA ALA A 157 -10.68 15.81 -3.33
C ALA A 157 -9.53 15.45 -4.28
N ILE A 158 -8.26 15.57 -3.84
CA ILE A 158 -7.08 15.08 -4.57
C ILE A 158 -7.19 13.59 -4.93
N THR A 159 -8.00 12.84 -4.18
CA THR A 159 -8.36 11.45 -4.47
C THR A 159 -9.03 11.23 -5.83
N ILE A 160 -9.60 12.28 -6.45
CA ILE A 160 -10.18 12.18 -7.80
C ILE A 160 -9.16 11.70 -8.83
N PHE A 161 -7.87 12.04 -8.65
CA PHE A 161 -6.78 11.59 -9.52
C PHE A 161 -6.53 10.07 -9.43
N TYR A 162 -7.16 9.35 -8.48
CA TYR A 162 -7.05 7.89 -8.35
C TYR A 162 -8.18 7.14 -9.06
N ILE A 163 -9.20 7.84 -9.57
CA ILE A 163 -10.34 7.22 -10.28
C ILE A 163 -9.89 6.40 -11.49
N PRO A 164 -9.00 6.89 -12.39
CA PRO A 164 -8.54 6.08 -13.52
C PRO A 164 -7.92 4.75 -13.09
N LEU A 165 -7.14 4.76 -12.00
CA LEU A 165 -6.54 3.55 -11.43
C LEU A 165 -7.60 2.57 -10.91
N GLY A 166 -8.67 3.07 -10.30
CA GLY A 166 -9.84 2.26 -9.91
C GLY A 166 -10.54 1.60 -11.11
N ILE A 167 -10.71 2.34 -12.21
CA ILE A 167 -11.28 1.82 -13.46
C ILE A 167 -10.36 0.75 -14.07
N LEU A 168 -9.04 1.00 -14.09
CA LEU A 168 -8.04 0.04 -14.56
C LEU A 168 -8.07 -1.24 -13.71
N ALA A 169 -8.05 -1.12 -12.39
CA ALA A 169 -8.11 -2.26 -11.47
C ALA A 169 -9.37 -3.11 -11.67
N PHE A 170 -10.51 -2.48 -11.95
CA PHE A 170 -11.73 -3.17 -12.33
C PHE A 170 -11.60 -3.88 -13.69
N PHE A 171 -11.09 -3.18 -14.71
CA PHE A 171 -11.10 -3.66 -16.08
C PHE A 171 -10.13 -4.82 -16.34
N VAL A 172 -8.93 -4.80 -15.73
CA VAL A 172 -7.96 -5.90 -15.86
C VAL A 172 -8.48 -7.25 -15.34
N ARG A 173 -9.59 -7.24 -14.60
CA ARG A 173 -10.28 -8.44 -14.09
C ARG A 173 -11.49 -8.86 -14.93
N GLN A 174 -11.75 -8.21 -16.06
CA GLN A 174 -12.83 -8.56 -16.99
C GLN A 174 -12.29 -9.41 -18.15
N LYS A 175 -13.08 -10.38 -18.64
CA LYS A 175 -12.73 -11.20 -19.82
C LYS A 175 -12.45 -10.34 -21.05
N GLU A 176 -13.16 -9.22 -21.18
CA GLU A 176 -13.01 -8.27 -22.28
C GLU A 176 -11.60 -7.72 -22.40
N SER A 177 -10.86 -7.55 -21.29
CA SER A 177 -9.49 -7.02 -21.28
C SER A 177 -8.48 -7.90 -22.04
N HIS A 178 -8.85 -9.15 -22.36
CA HIS A 178 -8.02 -10.07 -23.12
C HIS A 178 -8.29 -10.06 -24.62
N THR A 179 -9.36 -9.42 -25.08
CA THR A 179 -9.63 -9.22 -26.51
C THR A 179 -8.66 -8.19 -27.11
N ARG A 180 -8.45 -8.17 -28.43
CA ARG A 180 -7.55 -7.17 -29.07
C ARG A 180 -7.97 -5.73 -28.74
N PHE A 181 -9.27 -5.44 -28.84
CA PHE A 181 -9.81 -4.13 -28.46
C PHE A 181 -9.63 -3.85 -26.97
N GLY A 182 -9.92 -4.82 -26.11
CA GLY A 182 -9.71 -4.67 -24.67
C GLY A 182 -8.24 -4.50 -24.27
N GLN A 183 -7.29 -5.07 -25.02
CA GLN A 183 -5.86 -4.84 -24.79
C GLN A 183 -5.48 -3.40 -25.09
N LEU A 184 -5.94 -2.86 -26.23
CA LEU A 184 -5.76 -1.44 -26.56
C LEU A 184 -6.41 -0.54 -25.51
N PHE A 185 -7.62 -0.89 -25.07
CA PHE A 185 -8.32 -0.14 -24.02
C PHE A 185 -7.61 -0.20 -22.67
N THR A 186 -7.02 -1.35 -22.31
CA THR A 186 -6.20 -1.50 -21.10
C THR A 186 -4.96 -0.60 -21.15
N ILE A 187 -4.32 -0.48 -22.32
CA ILE A 187 -3.17 0.41 -22.51
C ILE A 187 -3.61 1.88 -22.35
N LEU A 188 -4.76 2.27 -22.91
CA LEU A 188 -5.32 3.61 -22.73
C LEU A 188 -5.57 3.91 -21.24
N LEU A 189 -6.24 3.01 -20.52
CA LEU A 189 -6.48 3.16 -19.08
C LEU A 189 -5.18 3.17 -18.26
N LEU A 190 -4.18 2.38 -18.66
CA LEU A 190 -2.86 2.37 -18.04
C LEU A 190 -2.20 3.74 -18.16
N LEU A 191 -2.13 4.29 -19.37
CA LEU A 191 -1.53 5.59 -19.63
C LEU A 191 -2.28 6.70 -18.88
N GLY A 192 -3.60 6.71 -18.91
CA GLY A 192 -4.37 7.69 -18.14
C GLY A 192 -4.16 7.55 -16.63
N SER A 193 -4.13 6.32 -16.11
CA SER A 193 -3.81 6.09 -14.69
C SER A 193 -2.39 6.52 -14.29
N MET A 194 -1.47 6.68 -15.25
CA MET A 194 -0.15 7.26 -15.01
C MET A 194 -0.16 8.79 -15.16
N ILE A 195 -0.94 9.34 -16.11
CA ILE A 195 -0.96 10.79 -16.37
C ILE A 195 -1.71 11.53 -15.26
N ALA A 196 -2.91 11.08 -14.89
CA ALA A 196 -3.73 11.71 -13.85
C ALA A 196 -2.96 12.04 -12.54
N PRO A 197 -2.23 11.09 -11.90
CA PRO A 197 -1.55 11.37 -10.65
C PRO A 197 -0.25 12.18 -10.77
N LEU A 198 0.19 12.60 -11.97
CA LEU A 198 1.33 13.51 -12.10
C LEU A 198 1.12 14.80 -11.29
N ALA A 199 -0.12 15.30 -11.29
CA ALA A 199 -0.53 16.49 -10.53
C ALA A 199 -0.40 16.31 -9.01
N VAL A 200 -0.51 15.07 -8.52
CA VAL A 200 -0.35 14.75 -7.09
C VAL A 200 1.13 14.76 -6.68
N GLY A 201 2.06 14.65 -7.64
CA GLY A 201 3.48 14.73 -7.37
C GLY A 201 4.06 13.54 -6.60
N GLN A 202 3.46 12.36 -6.73
CA GLN A 202 3.94 11.12 -6.10
C GLN A 202 4.30 10.06 -7.15
N ARG A 203 5.60 9.76 -7.28
CA ARG A 203 6.09 8.73 -8.22
C ARG A 203 5.52 7.33 -7.98
N THR A 204 5.22 6.95 -6.74
CA THR A 204 4.64 5.63 -6.42
C THR A 204 3.31 5.44 -7.15
N LEU A 205 2.53 6.52 -7.30
CA LEU A 205 1.26 6.48 -8.03
C LEU A 205 1.44 6.33 -9.54
N LEU A 206 2.59 6.72 -10.11
CA LEU A 206 2.92 6.44 -11.51
C LEU A 206 3.25 4.96 -11.76
N LEU A 207 3.82 4.30 -10.76
CA LEU A 207 4.26 2.90 -10.86
C LEU A 207 3.14 1.91 -10.54
N LEU A 208 2.16 2.33 -9.74
CA LEU A 208 1.06 1.49 -9.31
C LEU A 208 0.19 0.96 -10.47
N PRO A 209 -0.14 1.74 -11.53
CA PRO A 209 -0.82 1.21 -12.72
C PRO A 209 -0.05 0.07 -13.41
N LEU A 210 1.28 0.20 -13.51
CA LEU A 210 2.14 -0.84 -14.08
C LEU A 210 2.11 -2.11 -13.22
N LEU A 211 2.10 -1.97 -11.90
CA LEU A 211 1.93 -3.09 -10.97
C LEU A 211 0.55 -3.75 -11.13
N VAL A 212 -0.53 -2.98 -11.25
CA VAL A 212 -1.88 -3.50 -11.46
C VAL A 212 -1.91 -4.39 -12.72
N VAL A 213 -1.39 -3.87 -13.83
CA VAL A 213 -1.34 -4.63 -15.09
C VAL A 213 -0.39 -5.83 -14.99
N GLY A 214 0.81 -5.64 -14.45
CA GLY A 214 1.83 -6.70 -14.36
C GLY A 214 1.41 -7.87 -13.48
N LEU A 215 0.69 -7.61 -12.38
CA LEU A 215 0.30 -8.64 -11.42
C LEU A 215 -1.09 -9.23 -11.68
N PHE A 216 -2.05 -8.46 -12.19
CA PHE A 216 -3.46 -8.87 -12.22
C PHE A 216 -4.08 -9.03 -13.61
N TRP A 217 -3.46 -8.51 -14.66
CA TRP A 217 -3.98 -8.63 -16.03
C TRP A 217 -3.79 -10.03 -16.62
N ARG A 218 -2.65 -10.67 -16.35
CA ARG A 218 -2.37 -12.04 -16.82
C ARG A 218 -2.19 -12.96 -15.62
N ARG A 219 -2.10 -14.28 -15.90
CA ARG A 219 -1.67 -15.23 -14.87
C ARG A 219 -0.34 -14.76 -14.29
N LEU A 220 -0.35 -14.55 -12.99
CA LEU A 220 0.81 -14.22 -12.18
C LEU A 220 1.88 -15.30 -12.44
N SER A 221 3.16 -14.95 -12.34
CA SER A 221 4.24 -15.92 -12.26
C SER A 221 5.30 -15.34 -11.34
N LEU A 222 5.89 -16.13 -10.44
CA LEU A 222 6.92 -15.62 -9.52
C LEU A 222 8.06 -14.92 -10.26
N ALA A 223 8.50 -15.45 -11.40
CA ALA A 223 9.52 -14.83 -12.23
C ALA A 223 9.08 -13.44 -12.73
N ARG A 224 7.85 -13.30 -13.26
CA ARG A 224 7.32 -11.98 -13.66
C ARG A 224 7.18 -11.02 -12.48
N MET A 225 6.78 -11.49 -11.30
CA MET A 225 6.71 -10.63 -10.11
C MET A 225 8.08 -10.10 -9.73
N ALA A 226 9.09 -10.96 -9.70
CA ALA A 226 10.47 -10.58 -9.40
C ALA A 226 11.01 -9.59 -10.45
N ILE A 227 10.85 -9.90 -11.74
CA ILE A 227 11.27 -9.02 -12.84
C ILE A 227 10.54 -7.68 -12.77
N ALA A 228 9.22 -7.68 -12.58
CA ALA A 228 8.45 -6.45 -12.44
C ALA A 228 8.90 -5.62 -11.23
N GLY A 229 9.13 -6.27 -10.09
CA GLY A 229 9.66 -5.61 -8.89
C GLY A 229 11.01 -4.94 -9.13
N VAL A 230 11.96 -5.65 -9.76
CA VAL A 230 13.28 -5.10 -10.11
C VAL A 230 13.16 -3.93 -11.09
N LEU A 231 12.40 -4.11 -12.18
CA LEU A 231 12.21 -3.05 -13.17
C LEU A 231 11.58 -1.80 -12.55
N LEU A 232 10.53 -1.98 -11.74
CA LEU A 232 9.86 -0.86 -11.09
C LEU A 232 10.72 -0.18 -10.04
N LEU A 233 11.59 -0.91 -9.35
CA LEU A 233 12.58 -0.32 -8.45
C LEU A 233 13.58 0.56 -9.23
N VAL A 234 14.06 0.08 -10.38
CA VAL A 234 14.94 0.86 -11.25
C VAL A 234 14.22 2.11 -11.79
N VAL A 235 12.96 1.97 -12.24
CA VAL A 235 12.18 3.14 -12.67
C VAL A 235 11.93 4.10 -11.51
N ALA A 236 11.58 3.61 -10.32
CA ALA A 236 11.37 4.42 -9.12
C ALA A 236 12.62 5.23 -8.74
N ALA A 237 13.80 4.62 -8.87
CA ALA A 237 15.08 5.24 -8.62
C ALA A 237 15.41 6.33 -9.65
N ASN A 238 15.11 6.12 -10.92
CA ASN A 238 15.29 7.14 -11.95
C ASN A 238 14.28 8.29 -11.78
N LEU A 239 13.01 7.98 -11.46
CA LEU A 239 12.00 8.99 -11.16
C LEU A 239 12.31 9.80 -9.89
N LEU A 240 13.15 9.30 -8.98
CA LEU A 240 13.60 10.08 -7.82
C LEU A 240 14.18 11.43 -8.25
N THR A 241 15.02 11.40 -9.30
CA THR A 241 15.67 12.60 -9.83
C THR A 241 14.64 13.59 -10.34
N VAL A 242 13.66 13.14 -11.13
CA VAL A 242 12.58 13.99 -11.66
C VAL A 242 11.73 14.61 -10.55
N PHE A 243 11.38 13.84 -9.51
CA PHE A 243 10.45 14.28 -8.47
C PHE A 243 11.12 15.04 -7.32
N LYS A 244 12.43 14.90 -7.11
CA LYS A 244 13.15 15.56 -5.99
C LYS A 244 14.28 16.51 -6.43
N TYR A 245 14.50 16.74 -7.73
CA TYR A 245 15.60 17.57 -8.24
C TYR A 245 15.75 18.94 -7.53
N LYS A 246 14.65 19.62 -7.23
CA LYS A 246 14.67 20.96 -6.60
C LYS A 246 15.07 21.00 -5.11
N PHE A 247 15.06 19.87 -4.40
CA PHE A 247 15.49 19.81 -2.98
C PHE A 247 16.94 19.35 -2.82
N GLY A 248 17.58 18.91 -3.91
CA GLY A 248 19.01 18.61 -3.92
C GLY A 248 19.81 19.89 -4.15
N ASN A 249 19.75 20.84 -3.21
CA ASN A 249 20.44 22.12 -3.38
C ASN A 249 21.96 22.07 -3.24
N ASP A 250 22.60 20.93 -2.90
CA ASP A 250 24.08 20.90 -2.84
C ASP A 250 24.81 19.57 -3.07
N GLN A 251 24.16 18.41 -3.19
CA GLN A 251 24.84 17.21 -3.67
C GLN A 251 23.88 16.37 -4.50
N ALA A 252 24.06 16.36 -5.82
CA ALA A 252 23.44 15.36 -6.68
C ALA A 252 23.84 13.99 -6.10
N THR A 253 22.88 13.27 -5.50
CA THR A 253 23.11 11.89 -5.08
C THR A 253 23.73 11.16 -6.27
N PRO A 254 24.97 10.63 -6.15
CA PRO A 254 25.65 10.02 -7.28
C PRO A 254 24.72 9.01 -7.95
N ARG A 255 24.63 9.03 -9.29
CA ARG A 255 23.69 8.16 -10.04
C ARG A 255 23.85 6.69 -9.65
N GLU A 256 25.08 6.30 -9.34
CA GLU A 256 25.48 4.98 -8.84
C GLU A 256 24.76 4.54 -7.54
N ASN A 257 24.26 5.48 -6.73
CA ASN A 257 23.59 5.19 -5.46
C ASN A 257 22.06 5.41 -5.49
N LEU A 258 21.45 5.69 -6.64
CA LEU A 258 20.01 5.98 -6.72
C LEU A 258 19.13 4.80 -6.27
N VAL A 259 19.52 3.57 -6.60
CA VAL A 259 18.78 2.37 -6.17
C VAL A 259 18.89 2.18 -4.67
N VAL A 260 20.10 2.26 -4.11
CA VAL A 260 20.35 2.18 -2.67
C VAL A 260 19.55 3.25 -1.93
N THR A 261 19.62 4.50 -2.41
CA THR A 261 18.87 5.62 -1.86
C THR A 261 17.37 5.36 -1.88
N THR A 262 16.84 4.85 -2.99
CA THR A 262 15.41 4.54 -3.12
C THR A 262 14.99 3.43 -2.16
N VAL A 263 15.78 2.35 -2.05
CA VAL A 263 15.50 1.28 -1.10
C VAL A 263 15.54 1.82 0.33
N MET A 264 16.62 2.52 0.71
CA MET A 264 16.86 2.95 2.09
C MET A 264 15.93 4.06 2.57
N PHE A 265 15.49 4.97 1.69
CA PHE A 265 14.52 6.01 2.07
C PHE A 265 13.07 5.56 1.90
N ASP A 266 12.73 4.96 0.76
CA ASP A 266 11.32 4.80 0.39
C ASP A 266 10.75 3.44 0.82
N LEU A 267 11.59 2.42 0.95
CA LEU A 267 11.15 1.05 1.25
C LEU A 267 11.58 0.59 2.63
N TYR A 268 12.79 0.91 3.07
CA TYR A 268 13.31 0.30 4.28
C TYR A 268 12.71 0.93 5.56
N ARG A 269 12.18 0.07 6.45
CA ARG A 269 11.49 0.48 7.68
C ARG A 269 12.02 -0.16 8.96
N ALA A 270 12.96 -1.11 8.89
CA ALA A 270 13.44 -1.78 10.10
C ALA A 270 14.20 -0.81 11.04
N ASN A 271 14.99 0.10 10.46
CA ASN A 271 15.68 1.19 11.17
C ASN A 271 14.72 2.10 11.96
N MET A 272 13.62 2.53 11.33
CA MET A 272 12.57 3.31 11.99
C MET A 272 11.89 2.51 13.11
N LEU A 273 11.70 1.21 12.91
CA LEU A 273 11.08 0.34 13.93
C LEU A 273 11.97 0.18 15.17
N ALA A 274 13.28 -0.02 15.00
CA ALA A 274 14.21 -0.10 16.14
C ALA A 274 14.18 1.19 16.98
N GLU A 275 14.18 2.34 16.32
CA GLU A 275 14.07 3.64 16.99
C GLU A 275 12.71 3.82 17.66
N THR A 276 11.62 3.36 17.03
CA THR A 276 10.28 3.41 17.62
C THR A 276 10.19 2.56 18.87
N ILE A 277 10.78 1.36 18.86
CA ILE A 277 10.86 0.44 20.01
C ILE A 277 11.59 1.09 21.18
N HIS A 278 12.71 1.75 20.93
CA HIS A 278 13.48 2.45 21.96
C HIS A 278 12.65 3.49 22.72
N ASN A 279 11.72 4.16 22.02
CA ASN A 279 10.92 5.25 22.57
C ASN A 279 9.48 4.83 22.94
N ALA A 280 9.08 3.59 22.64
CA ALA A 280 7.72 3.12 22.86
C ALA A 280 7.50 2.77 24.34
N PRO A 281 6.42 3.27 24.98
CA PRO A 281 6.08 2.83 26.32
C PRO A 281 5.59 1.37 26.29
N THR A 282 5.59 0.72 27.45
CA THR A 282 4.98 -0.62 27.61
C THR A 282 3.51 -0.63 27.19
N ALA A 283 2.76 0.43 27.53
CA ALA A 283 1.37 0.63 27.15
C ALA A 283 1.07 2.12 26.89
N GLY A 284 0.16 2.38 25.95
CA GLY A 284 -0.31 3.73 25.63
C GLY A 284 0.57 4.45 24.61
N THR A 285 0.81 5.74 24.81
CA THR A 285 1.59 6.57 23.90
C THR A 285 2.34 7.65 24.67
N THR A 286 3.55 7.99 24.23
CA THR A 286 4.36 9.12 24.73
C THR A 286 4.35 10.31 23.77
N LEU A 287 4.08 10.05 22.49
CA LEU A 287 4.21 11.02 21.41
C LEU A 287 2.86 11.58 20.95
N LEU A 288 1.81 10.76 20.95
CA LEU A 288 0.51 11.16 20.45
C LEU A 288 -0.34 11.82 21.54
N PRO A 289 -1.36 12.64 21.18
CA PRO A 289 -2.22 13.29 22.16
C PRO A 289 -2.94 12.33 23.10
N TYR A 290 -3.30 11.15 22.60
CA TYR A 290 -3.90 10.07 23.38
C TYR A 290 -3.71 8.72 22.65
N PRO A 291 -3.78 7.58 23.37
CA PRO A 291 -3.66 6.27 22.75
C PRO A 291 -4.69 6.04 21.65
N GLY A 292 -4.23 5.60 20.47
CA GLY A 292 -5.10 5.36 19.31
C GLY A 292 -5.51 6.60 18.51
N SER A 293 -4.99 7.80 18.80
CA SER A 293 -5.37 9.02 18.07
C SER A 293 -5.09 8.92 16.56
N GLY A 294 -4.06 8.19 16.13
CA GLY A 294 -3.79 7.96 14.72
C GLY A 294 -4.89 7.17 14.01
N TYR A 295 -5.49 6.21 14.70
CA TYR A 295 -6.61 5.43 14.20
C TYR A 295 -7.90 6.24 14.20
N VAL A 296 -8.12 7.10 15.21
CA VAL A 296 -9.24 8.05 15.22
C VAL A 296 -9.12 9.03 14.05
N TYR A 297 -7.93 9.58 13.81
CA TYR A 297 -7.66 10.41 12.63
C TYR A 297 -7.99 9.67 11.34
N SER A 298 -7.54 8.41 11.21
CA SER A 298 -7.77 7.59 10.01
C SER A 298 -9.26 7.32 9.77
N GLY A 299 -10.02 6.98 10.81
CA GLY A 299 -11.46 6.74 10.70
C GLY A 299 -12.25 8.02 10.41
N LEU A 300 -11.79 9.16 10.90
CA LEU A 300 -12.40 10.48 10.70
C LEU A 300 -11.65 11.30 9.64
N PHE A 301 -10.94 10.65 8.71
CA PHE A 301 -10.06 11.34 7.76
C PHE A 301 -10.80 12.45 6.99
N PHE A 302 -11.98 12.12 6.45
CA PHE A 302 -12.82 13.04 5.69
C PHE A 302 -13.64 14.03 6.53
N VAL A 303 -13.65 13.89 7.86
CA VAL A 303 -14.38 14.81 8.74
C VAL A 303 -13.53 16.07 8.98
N PRO A 304 -14.00 17.29 8.66
CA PRO A 304 -13.24 18.51 8.90
C PRO A 304 -12.81 18.66 10.37
N ARG A 305 -11.60 19.20 10.62
CA ARG A 305 -11.11 19.44 12.00
C ARG A 305 -11.97 20.45 12.77
N SER A 306 -12.71 21.32 12.08
CA SER A 306 -13.70 22.19 12.72
C SER A 306 -14.84 21.42 13.39
N LEU A 307 -15.18 20.22 12.90
CA LEU A 307 -16.21 19.35 13.46
C LEU A 307 -15.64 18.29 14.43
N ALA A 308 -14.39 17.87 14.21
CA ALA A 308 -13.72 16.87 15.03
C ALA A 308 -12.29 17.33 15.40
N PRO A 309 -12.12 18.38 16.21
CA PRO A 309 -10.79 18.91 16.56
C PRO A 309 -9.96 17.89 17.36
N PHE A 310 -10.64 17.04 18.14
CA PHE A 310 -10.02 15.97 18.92
C PHE A 310 -9.35 14.89 18.07
N LYS A 311 -9.64 14.80 16.76
CA LYS A 311 -9.02 13.78 15.89
C LYS A 311 -7.51 14.03 15.68
N GLY A 312 -7.04 15.25 15.91
CA GLY A 312 -5.63 15.62 15.77
C GLY A 312 -5.08 15.44 14.36
N GLU A 313 -3.85 14.92 14.29
CA GLU A 313 -3.10 14.61 13.08
C GLU A 313 -2.80 13.10 12.97
N ASN A 314 -2.37 12.63 11.80
CA ASN A 314 -1.96 11.23 11.66
C ASN A 314 -0.66 10.93 12.43
N THR A 315 -0.46 9.66 12.82
CA THR A 315 0.73 9.20 13.55
C THR A 315 2.03 9.54 12.84
N ALA A 316 2.07 9.39 11.51
CA ALA A 316 3.25 9.71 10.72
C ALA A 316 3.68 11.18 10.86
N LYS A 317 2.73 12.12 10.88
CA LYS A 317 2.99 13.56 11.05
C LYS A 317 3.49 13.89 12.45
N TYR A 318 2.90 13.30 13.49
CA TYR A 318 3.41 13.45 14.87
C TYR A 318 4.85 12.93 15.00
N TYR A 319 5.14 11.75 14.47
CA TYR A 319 6.48 11.16 14.52
C TYR A 319 7.49 11.97 13.73
N THR A 320 7.10 12.45 12.55
CA THR A 320 7.93 13.30 11.70
C THR A 320 8.28 14.61 12.40
N ALA A 321 7.28 15.27 13.01
CA ALA A 321 7.48 16.51 13.76
C ALA A 321 8.45 16.31 14.94
N TRP A 322 8.29 15.23 15.69
CA TRP A 322 9.20 14.87 16.78
C TRP A 322 10.63 14.62 16.29
N LYS A 323 10.80 13.86 15.21
CA LYS A 323 12.13 13.61 14.60
C LYS A 323 12.77 14.86 14.01
N ALA A 324 11.97 15.77 13.45
CA ALA A 324 12.44 17.02 12.88
C ALA A 324 12.68 18.12 13.95
N GLY A 325 12.23 17.91 15.19
CA GLY A 325 12.29 18.96 16.22
C GLY A 325 11.37 20.15 15.92
N THR A 326 10.29 19.93 15.17
CA THR A 326 9.35 20.98 14.74
C THR A 326 7.98 20.79 15.38
N ALA A 327 7.17 21.86 15.42
CA ALA A 327 5.78 21.70 15.82
C ALA A 327 5.02 20.83 14.81
N VAL A 328 4.04 20.08 15.31
CA VAL A 328 3.22 19.20 14.47
C VAL A 328 2.48 20.00 13.41
N GLN A 329 2.00 21.20 13.75
CA GLN A 329 1.26 22.09 12.86
C GLN A 329 2.11 22.55 11.66
N ASP A 330 3.41 22.77 11.89
CA ASP A 330 4.36 23.26 10.89
C ASP A 330 4.89 22.14 9.98
N THR A 331 4.57 20.89 10.31
CA THR A 331 5.05 19.71 9.58
C THR A 331 4.09 19.37 8.43
N ASN A 332 4.46 19.70 7.20
CA ASN A 332 3.65 19.46 5.99
C ASN A 332 4.07 18.21 5.18
N TRP A 333 5.05 17.46 5.67
CA TRP A 333 5.54 16.21 5.10
C TRP A 333 5.47 15.09 6.14
N GLY A 334 5.71 13.85 5.72
CA GLY A 334 5.63 12.70 6.62
C GLY A 334 6.61 11.62 6.22
N LEU A 335 7.26 11.03 7.22
CA LEU A 335 8.01 9.79 7.08
C LEU A 335 7.04 8.64 6.78
N GLY A 336 7.47 7.72 5.91
CA GLY A 336 6.75 6.47 5.72
C GLY A 336 6.80 5.68 7.02
N MET A 337 5.67 5.12 7.43
CA MET A 337 5.51 4.46 8.72
C MET A 337 4.95 3.08 8.47
N SER A 338 5.47 2.05 9.16
CA SER A 338 4.90 0.71 9.07
C SER A 338 3.73 0.54 10.02
N LEU A 339 2.89 -0.46 9.77
CA LEU A 339 1.88 -0.95 10.71
C LEU A 339 2.44 -1.18 12.12
N LEU A 340 3.66 -1.73 12.24
CA LEU A 340 4.28 -2.00 13.53
C LEU A 340 4.61 -0.70 14.28
N ASP A 341 5.14 0.29 13.57
CA ASP A 341 5.40 1.61 14.13
C ASP A 341 4.10 2.26 14.59
N GLU A 342 3.04 2.21 13.78
CA GLU A 342 1.74 2.77 14.16
C GLU A 342 1.16 2.10 15.41
N LEU A 343 1.24 0.78 15.51
CA LEU A 343 0.75 0.05 16.68
C LEU A 343 1.56 0.40 17.94
N LEU A 344 2.89 0.43 17.85
CA LEU A 344 3.77 0.79 18.97
C LEU A 344 3.53 2.23 19.43
N LEU A 345 3.46 3.18 18.49
CA LEU A 345 3.28 4.59 18.83
C LEU A 345 1.88 4.90 19.37
N ASN A 346 0.85 4.17 18.96
CA ASN A 346 -0.52 4.39 19.43
C ASN A 346 -0.84 3.65 20.73
N PHE A 347 -0.31 2.44 20.93
CA PHE A 347 -0.77 1.55 21.98
C PHE A 347 0.36 0.95 22.85
N GLY A 348 1.63 1.20 22.52
CA GLY A 348 2.78 0.62 23.19
C GLY A 348 2.96 -0.87 22.85
N PHE A 349 3.93 -1.51 23.48
CA PHE A 349 4.26 -2.93 23.22
C PHE A 349 3.08 -3.87 23.42
N ILE A 350 2.27 -3.66 24.46
CA ILE A 350 1.12 -4.52 24.76
C ILE A 350 0.06 -4.47 23.64
N GLY A 351 -0.03 -3.36 22.92
CA GLY A 351 -1.00 -3.19 21.82
C GLY A 351 -0.63 -3.86 20.51
N VAL A 352 0.64 -4.27 20.32
CA VAL A 352 1.12 -4.80 19.03
C VAL A 352 0.44 -6.12 18.69
N VAL A 353 0.43 -7.10 19.60
CA VAL A 353 -0.15 -8.43 19.31
C VAL A 353 -1.67 -8.35 19.07
N PRO A 354 -2.48 -7.72 19.95
CA PRO A 354 -3.91 -7.54 19.68
C PRO A 354 -4.18 -6.75 18.40
N GLY A 355 -3.38 -5.72 18.12
CA GLY A 355 -3.49 -4.92 16.91
C GLY A 355 -3.24 -5.74 15.64
N LEU A 356 -2.15 -6.50 15.59
CA LEU A 356 -1.84 -7.39 14.47
C LEU A 356 -2.93 -8.44 14.24
N LEU A 357 -3.49 -9.01 15.32
CA LEU A 357 -4.64 -9.92 15.23
C LEU A 357 -5.87 -9.23 14.62
N LEU A 358 -6.16 -7.99 15.04
CA LEU A 358 -7.28 -7.21 14.50
C LEU A 358 -7.07 -6.88 13.02
N TYR A 359 -5.87 -6.50 12.59
CA TYR A 359 -5.53 -6.35 11.17
C TYR A 359 -5.76 -7.66 10.42
N GLY A 360 -5.35 -8.79 10.99
CA GLY A 360 -5.66 -10.11 10.46
C GLY A 360 -7.15 -10.34 10.25
N VAL A 361 -7.97 -10.06 11.27
CA VAL A 361 -9.45 -10.16 11.22
C VAL A 361 -10.01 -9.33 10.07
N VAL A 362 -9.55 -8.08 9.91
CA VAL A 362 -9.97 -7.17 8.84
C VAL A 362 -9.55 -7.72 7.48
N ILE A 363 -8.30 -8.12 7.28
CA ILE A 363 -7.82 -8.72 6.02
C ILE A 363 -8.62 -9.97 5.69
N GLY A 364 -8.94 -10.79 6.68
CA GLY A 364 -9.77 -11.96 6.48
C GLY A 364 -11.21 -11.61 6.05
N TRP A 365 -11.76 -10.50 6.52
CA TRP A 365 -13.03 -9.98 6.00
C TRP A 365 -12.89 -9.45 4.56
N LEU A 366 -11.79 -8.76 4.24
CA LEU A 366 -11.48 -8.30 2.88
C LEU A 366 -11.35 -9.48 1.90
N ASP A 367 -10.72 -10.58 2.31
CA ASP A 367 -10.66 -11.84 1.54
C ASP A 367 -12.07 -12.31 1.14
N ARG A 368 -13.03 -12.31 2.08
CA ARG A 368 -14.42 -12.70 1.79
C ARG A 368 -15.09 -11.74 0.81
N LEU A 369 -14.77 -10.45 0.87
CA LEU A 369 -15.26 -9.46 -0.10
C LEU A 369 -14.69 -9.71 -1.48
N VAL A 370 -13.39 -9.99 -1.62
CA VAL A 370 -12.76 -10.33 -2.91
C VAL A 370 -13.42 -11.55 -3.54
N ALA A 371 -13.74 -12.57 -2.75
CA ALA A 371 -14.43 -13.77 -3.24
C ALA A 371 -15.80 -13.44 -3.87
N ARG A 372 -16.47 -12.37 -3.41
CA ARG A 372 -17.77 -11.92 -3.92
C ARG A 372 -17.64 -10.88 -5.03
N VAL A 373 -16.60 -10.04 -4.94
CA VAL A 373 -16.34 -8.92 -5.82
C VAL A 373 -14.89 -9.02 -6.32
N PRO A 374 -14.63 -9.84 -7.35
CA PRO A 374 -13.31 -10.04 -7.95
C PRO A 374 -12.51 -8.78 -8.29
N SER A 375 -13.17 -7.66 -8.58
CA SER A 375 -12.50 -6.40 -8.90
C SER A 375 -11.77 -5.76 -7.71
N LEU A 376 -12.07 -6.19 -6.48
CA LEU A 376 -11.41 -5.71 -5.27
C LEU A 376 -10.06 -6.37 -4.99
N ILE A 377 -9.68 -7.40 -5.76
CA ILE A 377 -8.44 -8.14 -5.50
C ILE A 377 -7.21 -7.23 -5.57
N ALA A 378 -7.08 -6.43 -6.62
CA ALA A 378 -5.93 -5.57 -6.83
C ALA A 378 -5.76 -4.53 -5.69
N PRO A 379 -6.75 -3.69 -5.37
CA PRO A 379 -6.58 -2.69 -4.32
C PRO A 379 -6.32 -3.33 -2.94
N PHE A 380 -6.98 -4.44 -2.59
CA PHE A 380 -6.77 -5.06 -1.27
C PHE A 380 -5.42 -5.77 -1.17
N CYS A 381 -4.97 -6.48 -2.22
CA CYS A 381 -3.63 -7.05 -2.24
C CYS A 381 -2.55 -5.95 -2.13
N PHE A 382 -2.72 -4.81 -2.82
CA PHE A 382 -1.74 -3.72 -2.72
C PHE A 382 -1.75 -3.02 -1.36
N SER A 383 -2.91 -2.76 -0.77
CA SER A 383 -2.98 -2.22 0.60
C SER A 383 -2.22 -3.12 1.57
N VAL A 384 -2.48 -4.44 1.53
CA VAL A 384 -1.80 -5.40 2.40
C VAL A 384 -0.30 -5.53 2.11
N MET A 385 0.15 -5.35 0.87
CA MET A 385 1.58 -5.25 0.58
C MET A 385 2.20 -3.96 1.14
N TRP A 386 1.48 -2.84 1.08
CA TRP A 386 1.98 -1.51 1.44
C TRP A 386 1.93 -1.19 2.94
N MET A 387 1.20 -1.99 3.74
CA MET A 387 1.01 -1.70 5.16
C MET A 387 2.26 -1.72 6.03
N PHE A 388 3.34 -2.32 5.54
CA PHE A 388 4.62 -2.24 6.23
C PHE A 388 5.46 -1.02 5.80
N GLY A 389 5.00 -0.22 4.85
CA GLY A 389 5.74 0.92 4.32
C GLY A 389 5.09 2.28 4.46
N TYR A 390 3.76 2.30 4.63
CA TYR A 390 2.92 3.48 4.58
C TYR A 390 1.92 3.51 5.72
N SER A 391 1.57 4.73 6.13
CA SER A 391 0.61 4.94 7.19
C SER A 391 -0.82 4.58 6.76
N LEU A 392 -1.65 4.17 7.73
CA LEU A 392 -3.02 3.73 7.49
C LEU A 392 -3.87 4.78 6.72
N PRO A 393 -3.79 6.10 7.00
CA PRO A 393 -4.51 7.09 6.20
C PRO A 393 -4.12 7.06 4.73
N ALA A 394 -2.83 6.92 4.41
CA ALA A 394 -2.35 6.90 3.04
C ALA A 394 -2.85 5.66 2.28
N GLU A 395 -2.89 4.51 2.96
CA GLU A 395 -3.47 3.28 2.42
C GLU A 395 -4.98 3.40 2.16
N ILE A 396 -5.74 3.88 3.15
CA ILE A 396 -7.19 4.08 3.02
C ILE A 396 -7.48 5.06 1.87
N LEU A 397 -6.73 6.16 1.81
CA LEU A 397 -6.91 7.18 0.78
C LEU A 397 -6.63 6.63 -0.61
N THR A 398 -5.56 5.87 -0.77
CA THR A 398 -5.13 5.38 -2.08
C THR A 398 -5.94 4.15 -2.48
N PHE A 399 -5.80 3.06 -1.71
CA PHE A 399 -6.39 1.78 -2.05
C PHE A 399 -7.87 1.69 -1.70
N GLY A 400 -8.34 2.42 -0.67
CA GLY A 400 -9.77 2.53 -0.37
C GLY A 400 -10.53 3.24 -1.49
N VAL A 401 -10.00 4.34 -2.05
CA VAL A 401 -10.64 5.02 -3.19
C VAL A 401 -10.63 4.15 -4.44
N VAL A 402 -9.51 3.50 -4.76
CA VAL A 402 -9.41 2.54 -5.87
C VAL A 402 -10.42 1.40 -5.69
N ALA A 403 -10.56 0.87 -4.47
CA ALA A 403 -11.55 -0.15 -4.13
C ALA A 403 -12.99 0.33 -4.30
N LEU A 404 -13.32 1.55 -3.84
CA LEU A 404 -14.66 2.13 -3.99
C LEU A 404 -15.04 2.32 -5.46
N VAL A 405 -14.13 2.85 -6.28
CA VAL A 405 -14.34 2.99 -7.73
C VAL A 405 -14.51 1.62 -8.38
N ALA A 406 -13.64 0.66 -8.07
CA ALA A 406 -13.71 -0.70 -8.62
C ALA A 406 -15.00 -1.44 -8.20
N LEU A 407 -15.51 -1.19 -6.99
CA LEU A 407 -16.80 -1.70 -6.50
C LEU A 407 -17.96 -1.06 -7.25
N GLY A 408 -17.94 0.26 -7.43
CA GLY A 408 -18.95 0.98 -8.21
C GLY A 408 -19.04 0.49 -9.64
N MET A 409 -17.89 0.34 -10.32
CA MET A 409 -17.83 -0.24 -11.67
C MET A 409 -18.37 -1.68 -11.71
N PHE A 410 -18.03 -2.50 -10.71
CA PHE A 410 -18.54 -3.85 -10.60
C PHE A 410 -20.07 -3.89 -10.45
N ALA A 411 -20.63 -3.07 -9.56
CA ALA A 411 -22.06 -2.99 -9.31
C ALA A 411 -22.85 -2.51 -10.55
N LEU A 412 -22.27 -1.60 -11.34
CA LEU A 412 -22.92 -1.04 -12.51
C LEU A 412 -22.78 -1.90 -13.77
N PHE A 413 -21.63 -2.56 -13.97
CA PHE A 413 -21.30 -3.12 -15.29
C PHE A 413 -21.10 -4.63 -15.32
N ASN A 414 -20.93 -5.31 -14.18
CA ASN A 414 -20.63 -6.75 -14.19
C ASN A 414 -21.90 -7.60 -14.26
N SER A 415 -21.89 -8.67 -15.06
CA SER A 415 -23.03 -9.58 -15.28
C SER A 415 -23.40 -10.44 -14.07
N THR A 416 -22.46 -10.65 -13.17
CA THR A 416 -22.67 -11.40 -11.92
C THR A 416 -23.39 -10.60 -10.83
N THR A 417 -23.93 -9.41 -11.13
CA THR A 417 -24.62 -8.52 -10.17
C THR A 417 -26.02 -9.00 -9.77
N ARG A 418 -26.11 -10.25 -9.30
CA ARG A 418 -26.95 -10.54 -8.15
C ARG A 418 -26.04 -10.54 -6.93
N LEU A 419 -25.60 -9.35 -6.52
CA LEU A 419 -25.05 -9.11 -5.18
C LEU A 419 -26.16 -9.44 -4.17
N ARG A 420 -26.37 -10.72 -3.89
CA ARG A 420 -27.20 -11.14 -2.77
C ARG A 420 -26.38 -10.84 -1.52
N PHE A 421 -26.46 -9.59 -1.05
CA PHE A 421 -25.97 -9.18 0.26
C PHE A 421 -26.71 -9.87 1.41
N GLY A 422 -27.75 -10.65 1.11
CA GLY A 422 -28.32 -11.60 2.04
C GLY A 422 -27.24 -12.56 2.52
N PHE A 423 -26.73 -12.29 3.73
CA PHE A 423 -26.17 -13.30 4.60
C PHE A 423 -27.24 -14.37 4.74
N ARG A 424 -27.26 -15.37 3.84
CA ARG A 424 -27.93 -16.61 4.16
C ARG A 424 -27.08 -17.22 5.27
N PRO A 425 -27.55 -17.26 6.53
CA PRO A 425 -26.83 -18.00 7.55
C PRO A 425 -26.63 -19.40 6.98
N ARG A 426 -25.37 -19.84 6.86
CA ARG A 426 -25.10 -21.24 6.56
C ARG A 426 -25.80 -22.01 7.68
N ARG A 427 -26.82 -22.81 7.33
CA ARG A 427 -27.30 -23.83 8.27
C ARG A 427 -26.10 -24.71 8.54
N VAL A 428 -25.48 -24.55 9.71
CA VAL A 428 -24.47 -25.46 10.20
C VAL A 428 -25.22 -26.76 10.43
N VAL A 429 -25.13 -27.68 9.47
CA VAL A 429 -25.60 -29.04 9.65
C VAL A 429 -24.55 -29.69 10.52
N TRP A 430 -24.77 -29.69 11.83
CA TRP A 430 -24.03 -30.56 12.74
C TRP A 430 -24.37 -31.99 12.31
N ARG A 431 -23.36 -32.73 11.84
CA ARG A 431 -23.44 -34.16 11.56
C ARG A 431 -22.75 -34.92 12.67
#